data_AF-A0A2G9YVD3-F1
#
_entry.id   AF-A0A2G9YVD3-F1
#
_cell.length_a   1.000
_cell.length_b   1.000
_cell.length_c   1.000
_cell.angle_alpha   90.00
_cell.angle_beta   90.00
_cell.angle_gamma   90.00
#
_symmetry.space_group_name_H-M   'P 1'
#
loop_
_entity.id
_entity.type
_entity.pdbx_description
1 polymer ?
#
loop_
_entity_poly.entity_id
_entity_poly.type
_entity_poly.pdbx_seq_one_letter_code
_entity_poly.pdbx_strand_id
1 'polypeptide(L)'
;MNRPKNDYEYEIINQILLAELCFDICKLVPIIDGLVSHFFPYFYNLNYSTGIIALNNLLLSKNPNEISLLNFLEKYENQFDQKEKSKVTNFKQQIGELSQKLKNILPFNLRHKVAAHRDEKFRHYDFCCAYLSPDYLKEYFSLNISLKRIFCDFSNFSFTDFPNSRIIEQVKEILPVLDKRTVQSIR
;
A
#
# COMPACT_ATOMS: atom_id res chain seq x y z
N MET A 1 -17.55 -16.83 -9.07
CA MET A 1 -17.21 -17.79 -8.01
C MET A 1 -17.53 -17.19 -6.65
N ASN A 2 -18.41 -17.84 -5.88
CA ASN A 2 -18.78 -17.40 -4.52
C ASN A 2 -17.67 -17.79 -3.53
N ARG A 3 -16.69 -16.91 -3.32
CA ARG A 3 -15.67 -17.07 -2.28
C ARG A 3 -16.28 -16.84 -0.89
N PRO A 4 -15.92 -17.64 0.12
CA PRO A 4 -16.26 -17.38 1.53
C PRO A 4 -15.91 -15.94 1.95
N LYS A 5 -16.70 -15.36 2.87
CA LYS A 5 -16.47 -14.01 3.42
C LYS A 5 -15.08 -13.89 4.04
N ASN A 6 -14.69 -14.88 4.84
CA ASN A 6 -13.39 -14.92 5.51
C ASN A 6 -12.22 -14.87 4.52
N ASP A 7 -12.31 -15.55 3.37
CA ASP A 7 -11.24 -15.54 2.36
C ASP A 7 -11.03 -14.13 1.79
N TYR A 8 -12.12 -13.40 1.54
CA TYR A 8 -12.05 -12.02 1.07
C TYR A 8 -11.50 -11.09 2.15
N GLU A 9 -11.89 -11.31 3.41
CA GLU A 9 -11.35 -10.58 4.56
C GLU A 9 -9.84 -10.79 4.72
N TYR A 10 -9.36 -12.03 4.54
CA TYR A 10 -7.94 -12.37 4.50
C TYR A 10 -7.22 -11.70 3.32
N GLU A 11 -7.85 -11.62 2.15
CA GLU A 11 -7.29 -10.93 0.99
C GLU A 11 -7.13 -9.42 1.26
N ILE A 12 -8.13 -8.79 1.88
CA ILE A 12 -8.06 -7.36 2.26
C ILE A 12 -6.95 -7.13 3.28
N ILE A 13 -6.89 -7.90 4.37
CA ILE A 13 -5.86 -7.69 5.39
C ILE A 13 -4.47 -7.92 4.79
N ASN A 14 -4.29 -8.90 3.90
CA ASN A 14 -3.03 -9.11 3.21
C ASN A 14 -2.61 -7.90 2.35
N GLN A 15 -3.54 -7.23 1.66
CA GLN A 15 -3.26 -6.01 0.91
C GLN A 15 -2.88 -4.83 1.83
N ILE A 16 -3.53 -4.71 3.00
CA ILE A 16 -3.18 -3.72 4.02
C ILE A 16 -1.76 -3.97 4.56
N LEU A 17 -1.43 -5.22 4.85
CA LEU A 17 -0.12 -5.62 5.35
C LEU A 17 0.98 -5.47 4.30
N LEU A 18 0.67 -5.70 3.02
CA LEU A 18 1.57 -5.45 1.90
C LEU A 18 1.92 -3.96 1.82
N ALA A 19 0.92 -3.08 1.91
CA ALA A 19 1.14 -1.64 1.94
C ALA A 19 1.98 -1.22 3.15
N GLU A 20 1.70 -1.78 4.33
CA GLU A 20 2.48 -1.53 5.55
C GLU A 20 3.95 -1.88 5.37
N LEU A 21 4.22 -3.11 4.91
CA LEU A 21 5.57 -3.60 4.65
C LEU A 21 6.31 -2.72 3.64
N CYS A 22 5.65 -2.35 2.55
CA CYS A 22 6.21 -1.47 1.53
C CYS A 22 6.64 -0.11 2.10
N PHE A 23 5.78 0.53 2.90
CA PHE A 23 6.12 1.82 3.52
C PHE A 23 7.18 1.70 4.60
N ASP A 24 7.20 0.61 5.37
CA ASP A 24 8.26 0.36 6.34
C ASP A 24 9.61 0.13 5.65
N ILE A 25 9.65 -0.61 4.54
CA ILE A 25 10.86 -0.73 3.71
C ILE A 25 11.32 0.66 3.24
N CYS A 26 10.40 1.50 2.75
CA CYS A 26 10.74 2.85 2.28
C CYS A 26 11.40 3.72 3.38
N LYS A 27 11.04 3.54 4.67
CA LYS A 27 11.68 4.25 5.78
C LYS A 27 13.13 3.79 6.05
N LEU A 28 13.47 2.56 5.65
CA LEU A 28 14.79 1.98 5.85
C LEU A 28 15.75 2.30 4.71
N VAL A 29 15.23 2.56 3.51
CA VAL A 29 16.06 2.83 2.33
C VAL A 29 16.66 4.24 2.45
N PRO A 30 17.99 4.39 2.28
CA PRO A 30 18.62 5.70 2.29
C PRO A 30 18.11 6.57 1.13
N ILE A 31 17.80 7.83 1.42
CA ILE A 31 17.51 8.84 0.41
C ILE A 31 18.85 9.34 -0.13
N ILE A 32 19.16 8.98 -1.37
CA ILE A 32 20.41 9.37 -2.04
C ILE A 32 20.08 10.45 -3.08
N ASP A 33 20.60 11.66 -2.88
CA ASP A 33 20.52 12.75 -3.86
C ASP A 33 21.56 12.49 -4.98
N GLY A 34 21.12 12.16 -6.21
CA GLY A 34 22.05 11.96 -7.34
C GLY A 34 21.56 11.08 -8.49
N LEU A 35 22.25 11.18 -9.63
CA LEU A 35 21.89 10.69 -10.98
C LEU A 35 21.50 9.19 -11.09
N VAL A 36 20.23 8.97 -11.43
CA VAL A 36 19.66 8.01 -12.39
C VAL A 36 20.41 6.69 -12.68
N SER A 37 19.69 5.58 -12.41
CA SER A 37 20.05 4.14 -12.57
C SER A 37 20.70 3.43 -11.37
N HIS A 38 20.41 3.88 -10.14
CA HIS A 38 20.84 3.18 -8.93
C HIS A 38 19.77 2.24 -8.37
N PHE A 39 20.22 1.16 -7.74
CA PHE A 39 19.35 0.17 -7.10
C PHE A 39 18.44 0.77 -6.02
N PHE A 40 18.95 1.69 -5.18
CA PHE A 40 18.17 2.24 -4.05
C PHE A 40 16.99 3.13 -4.48
N PRO A 41 17.15 4.11 -5.39
CA PRO A 41 16.00 4.84 -5.94
C PRO A 41 14.96 3.94 -6.60
N TYR A 42 15.40 2.92 -7.35
CA TYR A 42 14.50 1.93 -7.95
C TYR A 42 13.74 1.15 -6.87
N PHE A 43 14.46 0.60 -5.89
CA PHE A 43 13.90 -0.19 -4.81
C PHE A 43 12.93 0.63 -3.95
N TYR A 44 13.27 1.88 -3.65
CA TYR A 44 12.37 2.83 -2.97
C TYR A 44 11.10 3.07 -3.80
N ASN A 45 11.23 3.50 -5.06
CA ASN A 45 10.09 3.81 -5.91
C ASN A 45 9.18 2.59 -6.11
N LEU A 46 9.76 1.38 -6.19
CA LEU A 46 9.03 0.12 -6.33
C LEU A 46 8.13 -0.16 -5.13
N ASN A 47 8.72 -0.13 -3.92
CA ASN A 47 7.96 -0.34 -2.70
C ASN A 47 6.93 0.78 -2.49
N TYR A 48 7.33 2.04 -2.68
CA TYR A 48 6.45 3.19 -2.51
C TYR A 48 5.24 3.12 -3.46
N SER A 49 5.46 2.83 -4.75
CA SER A 49 4.39 2.68 -5.74
C SER A 49 3.50 1.49 -5.42
N THR A 50 4.08 0.35 -5.03
CA THR A 50 3.32 -0.86 -4.67
C THR A 50 2.40 -0.61 -3.49
N GLY A 51 2.89 0.05 -2.43
CA GLY A 51 2.07 0.41 -1.28
C GLY A 51 0.92 1.36 -1.63
N ILE A 52 1.17 2.36 -2.50
CA ILE A 52 0.10 3.26 -2.96
C ILE A 52 -0.92 2.54 -3.83
N ILE A 53 -0.49 1.64 -4.73
CA ILE A 53 -1.40 0.86 -5.57
C ILE A 53 -2.30 -0.02 -4.70
N ALA A 54 -1.74 -0.70 -3.68
CA ALA A 54 -2.52 -1.48 -2.73
C ALA A 54 -3.58 -0.63 -2.01
N LEU A 55 -3.20 0.54 -1.48
CA LEU A 55 -4.15 1.48 -0.87
C LEU A 55 -5.21 2.00 -1.85
N ASN A 56 -4.80 2.31 -3.09
CA ASN A 56 -5.71 2.80 -4.13
C ASN A 56 -6.74 1.73 -4.51
N ASN A 57 -6.31 0.49 -4.72
CA ASN A 57 -7.20 -0.62 -5.01
C ASN A 57 -8.22 -0.82 -3.88
N LEU A 58 -7.76 -0.80 -2.62
CA LEU A 58 -8.63 -1.00 -1.46
C LEU A 58 -9.67 0.10 -1.28
N LEU A 59 -9.28 1.37 -1.44
CA LEU A 59 -10.09 2.54 -1.06
C LEU A 59 -10.80 3.22 -2.22
N LEU A 60 -10.24 3.16 -3.42
CA LEU A 60 -10.67 3.99 -4.56
C LEU A 60 -11.08 3.20 -5.79
N SER A 61 -10.82 1.89 -5.83
CA SER A 61 -11.24 1.07 -6.97
C SER A 61 -12.75 1.07 -7.13
N LYS A 62 -13.19 1.25 -8.38
CA LYS A 62 -14.58 1.11 -8.82
C LYS A 62 -14.78 -0.13 -9.69
N ASN A 63 -13.72 -0.92 -9.90
CA ASN A 63 -13.79 -2.11 -10.73
C ASN A 63 -14.35 -3.27 -9.90
N PRO A 64 -15.50 -3.86 -10.27
CA PRO A 64 -16.15 -4.91 -9.47
C PRO A 64 -15.30 -6.18 -9.32
N ASN A 65 -14.29 -6.37 -10.18
CA ASN A 65 -13.40 -7.53 -10.14
C ASN A 65 -12.14 -7.32 -9.27
N GLU A 66 -11.91 -6.11 -8.75
CA GLU A 66 -10.75 -5.81 -7.90
C GLU A 66 -11.06 -6.04 -6.42
N ILE A 67 -10.02 -6.25 -5.60
CA ILE A 67 -10.16 -6.32 -4.14
C ILE A 67 -10.29 -4.90 -3.61
N SER A 68 -11.50 -4.51 -3.23
CA SER A 68 -11.81 -3.21 -2.63
C SER A 68 -12.77 -3.36 -1.45
N LEU A 69 -12.75 -2.39 -0.54
CA LEU A 69 -13.65 -2.40 0.61
C LEU A 69 -15.11 -2.20 0.19
N LEU A 70 -15.36 -1.44 -0.88
CA LEU A 70 -16.71 -1.27 -1.42
C LEU A 70 -17.22 -2.57 -2.02
N ASN A 71 -16.40 -3.25 -2.85
CA ASN A 71 -16.76 -4.53 -3.45
C ASN A 71 -17.01 -5.60 -2.38
N PHE A 72 -16.21 -5.60 -1.31
CA PHE A 72 -16.46 -6.47 -0.16
C PHE A 72 -17.82 -6.20 0.47
N LEU A 73 -18.16 -4.94 0.75
CA LEU A 73 -19.44 -4.58 1.34
C LEU A 73 -20.63 -4.94 0.44
N GLU A 74 -20.53 -4.69 -0.86
CA GLU A 74 -21.57 -5.04 -1.83
C GLU A 74 -21.76 -6.56 -1.94
N LYS A 75 -20.65 -7.31 -2.00
CA LYS A 75 -20.68 -8.77 -2.17
C LYS A 75 -21.28 -9.50 -0.97
N TYR A 76 -21.05 -9.00 0.24
CA TYR A 76 -21.49 -9.63 1.48
C TYR A 76 -22.64 -8.88 2.16
N GLU A 77 -23.29 -7.94 1.48
CA GLU A 77 -24.37 -7.10 2.03
C GLU A 77 -25.47 -7.95 2.70
N ASN A 78 -25.88 -9.03 2.04
CA ASN A 78 -26.94 -9.93 2.51
C ASN A 78 -26.54 -10.83 3.70
N GLN A 79 -25.26 -10.82 4.10
CA GLN A 79 -24.75 -11.60 5.24
C GLN A 79 -24.62 -10.76 6.51
N PHE A 80 -24.93 -9.47 6.47
CA PHE A 80 -24.90 -8.60 7.65
C PHE A 80 -26.27 -8.55 8.32
N ASP A 81 -26.31 -8.97 9.59
CA ASP A 81 -27.55 -8.97 10.37
C ASP A 81 -27.99 -7.56 10.74
N GLN A 82 -29.24 -7.42 11.19
CA GLN A 82 -29.81 -6.13 11.62
C GLN A 82 -28.96 -5.42 12.70
N LYS A 83 -28.29 -6.20 13.56
CA LYS A 83 -27.38 -5.69 14.60
C LYS A 83 -26.05 -5.18 14.04
N GLU A 84 -25.63 -5.66 12.88
CA GLU A 84 -24.39 -5.27 12.20
C GLU A 84 -24.58 -4.06 11.28
N LYS A 85 -25.83 -3.68 10.95
CA LYS A 85 -26.11 -2.54 10.06
C LYS A 85 -25.50 -1.22 10.54
N SER A 86 -25.52 -0.97 11.84
CA SER A 86 -24.85 0.22 12.42
C SER A 86 -23.33 0.15 12.25
N LYS A 87 -22.74 -1.04 12.45
CA LYS A 87 -21.31 -1.31 12.24
C LYS A 87 -20.91 -1.08 10.78
N VAL A 88 -21.70 -1.59 9.83
CA VAL A 88 -21.50 -1.39 8.38
C VAL A 88 -21.60 0.08 8.00
N THR A 89 -22.58 0.81 8.55
CA THR A 89 -22.75 2.24 8.28
C THR A 89 -21.55 3.05 8.76
N ASN A 90 -21.11 2.80 10.00
CA ASN A 90 -19.93 3.46 10.56
C ASN A 90 -18.67 3.14 9.75
N PHE A 91 -18.48 1.87 9.38
CA PHE A 91 -17.36 1.45 8.55
C PHE A 91 -17.37 2.15 7.17
N LYS A 92 -18.53 2.21 6.48
CA LYS A 92 -18.68 2.94 5.22
C LYS A 92 -18.26 4.41 5.35
N GLN A 93 -18.68 5.08 6.43
CA GLN A 93 -18.30 6.46 6.68
C GLN A 93 -16.78 6.61 6.86
N GLN A 94 -16.18 5.82 7.75
CA GLN A 94 -14.75 5.86 8.03
C GLN A 94 -13.89 5.58 6.78
N ILE A 95 -14.30 4.62 5.95
CA ILE A 95 -13.66 4.33 4.67
C ILE A 95 -13.83 5.48 3.67
N GLY A 96 -14.99 6.13 3.65
CA GLY A 96 -15.22 7.35 2.84
C GLY A 96 -14.26 8.48 3.21
N GLU A 97 -14.06 8.71 4.51
CA GLU A 97 -13.11 9.72 5.02
C GLU A 97 -11.66 9.38 4.63
N LEU A 98 -11.24 8.12 4.80
CA LEU A 98 -9.91 7.67 4.39
C LEU A 98 -9.71 7.78 2.87
N SER A 99 -10.73 7.45 2.09
CA SER A 99 -10.71 7.58 0.63
C SER A 99 -10.49 9.03 0.21
N GLN A 100 -11.14 9.98 0.90
CA GLN A 100 -10.93 11.40 0.62
C GLN A 100 -9.52 11.85 1.01
N LYS A 101 -9.01 11.41 2.16
CA LYS A 101 -7.61 11.68 2.55
C LYS A 101 -6.63 11.14 1.50
N LEU A 102 -6.83 9.91 1.02
CA LEU A 102 -5.99 9.31 -0.02
C LEU A 102 -6.02 10.12 -1.32
N LYS A 103 -7.20 10.59 -1.75
CA LYS A 103 -7.33 11.44 -2.96
C LYS A 103 -6.55 12.76 -2.84
N ASN A 104 -6.51 13.33 -1.64
CA ASN A 104 -5.85 14.61 -1.38
C ASN A 104 -4.31 14.49 -1.38
N ILE A 105 -3.77 13.34 -0.96
CA ILE A 105 -2.32 13.10 -0.90
C ILE A 105 -1.77 12.34 -2.11
N LEU A 106 -2.62 11.70 -2.92
CA LEU A 106 -2.23 11.02 -4.16
C LEU A 106 -1.48 12.00 -5.07
N PRO A 107 -0.17 11.86 -5.25
CA PRO A 107 0.59 12.85 -5.97
C PRO A 107 0.15 12.80 -7.43
N PHE A 108 -0.02 13.99 -8.01
CA PHE A 108 -0.52 14.18 -9.36
C PHE A 108 0.32 13.39 -10.39
N ASN A 109 1.62 13.21 -10.10
CA ASN A 109 2.56 12.44 -10.89
C ASN A 109 2.28 10.92 -10.92
N LEU A 110 1.66 10.32 -9.90
CA LEU A 110 1.30 8.90 -9.89
C LEU A 110 0.02 8.61 -10.66
N ARG A 111 -0.92 9.56 -10.78
CA ARG A 111 -2.14 9.35 -11.59
C ARG A 111 -1.81 9.07 -13.06
N HIS A 112 -0.79 9.74 -13.59
CA HIS A 112 -0.30 9.51 -14.95
C HIS A 112 0.68 8.32 -15.04
N LYS A 113 1.45 8.02 -13.99
CA LYS A 113 2.42 6.90 -13.97
C LYS A 113 1.80 5.52 -13.69
N VAL A 114 0.75 5.43 -12.87
CA VAL A 114 -0.03 4.20 -12.66
C VAL A 114 -0.80 3.83 -13.94
N ALA A 115 -1.32 4.82 -14.67
CA ALA A 115 -1.86 4.61 -16.01
C ALA A 115 -0.77 4.13 -16.99
N ALA A 116 0.43 4.72 -16.95
CA ALA A 116 1.54 4.33 -17.82
C ALA A 116 2.10 2.92 -17.54
N HIS A 117 2.00 2.41 -16.30
CA HIS A 117 2.40 1.04 -15.97
C HIS A 117 1.49 -0.02 -16.62
N ARG A 118 0.28 0.37 -17.05
CA ARG A 118 -0.66 -0.46 -17.82
C ARG A 118 -0.43 -0.41 -19.34
N ASP A 119 0.38 0.54 -19.83
CA ASP A 119 0.54 0.82 -21.27
C ASP A 119 1.82 0.22 -21.89
N GLU A 120 2.56 -0.65 -21.20
CA GLU A 120 3.80 -1.35 -21.65
C GLU A 120 4.97 -0.45 -22.14
N LYS A 121 4.78 0.88 -22.23
CA LYS A 121 5.76 1.84 -22.76
C LYS A 121 6.69 2.45 -21.71
N PHE A 122 6.51 2.13 -20.43
CA PHE A 122 7.25 2.71 -19.32
C PHE A 122 8.56 1.94 -19.07
N ARG A 123 9.72 2.59 -19.22
CA ARG A 123 11.04 1.93 -19.12
C ARG A 123 11.59 2.01 -17.68
N HIS A 124 12.50 1.09 -17.33
CA HIS A 124 13.18 1.06 -16.02
C HIS A 124 13.82 2.42 -15.64
N TYR A 125 14.42 3.11 -16.61
CA TYR A 125 14.99 4.44 -16.44
C TYR A 125 13.96 5.49 -16.00
N ASP A 126 12.78 5.51 -16.64
CA ASP A 126 11.69 6.44 -16.32
C ASP A 126 11.17 6.22 -14.89
N PHE A 127 11.18 4.96 -14.43
CA PHE A 127 10.81 4.58 -13.07
C PHE A 127 11.84 5.02 -12.03
N CYS A 128 13.13 4.90 -12.34
CA CYS A 128 14.22 5.36 -11.46
C CYS A 128 14.26 6.89 -11.34
N CYS A 129 13.98 7.62 -12.43
CA CYS A 129 13.89 9.08 -12.44
C CYS A 129 12.62 9.63 -11.79
N ALA A 130 11.59 8.80 -11.68
CA ALA A 130 10.30 9.15 -11.08
C ALA A 130 10.41 9.21 -9.55
N TYR A 131 11.32 10.03 -9.01
CA TYR A 131 11.47 10.17 -7.57
C TYR A 131 10.13 10.58 -6.94
N LEU A 132 9.59 9.71 -6.09
CA LEU A 132 8.39 9.97 -5.31
C LEU A 132 8.81 10.68 -4.04
N SER A 133 8.24 11.85 -3.77
CA SER A 133 8.69 12.66 -2.63
C SER A 133 8.49 11.87 -1.32
N PRO A 134 9.56 11.72 -0.50
CA PRO A 134 9.47 11.10 0.81
C PRO A 134 8.59 11.89 1.77
N ASP A 135 8.30 13.16 1.47
CA ASP A 135 7.49 14.03 2.33
C ASP A 135 6.12 13.42 2.62
N TYR A 136 5.50 12.77 1.62
CA TYR A 136 4.18 12.15 1.75
C TYR A 136 4.20 10.74 2.37
N LEU A 137 5.37 10.15 2.61
CA LEU A 137 5.49 8.78 3.15
C LEU A 137 4.82 8.67 4.52
N LYS A 138 4.91 9.72 5.34
CA LYS A 138 4.31 9.76 6.68
C LYS A 138 2.79 9.73 6.60
N GLU A 139 2.21 10.45 5.66
CA GLU A 139 0.78 10.52 5.40
C GLU A 139 0.26 9.17 4.91
N TYR A 140 0.97 8.51 3.98
CA TYR A 140 0.62 7.17 3.52
C TYR A 140 0.68 6.13 4.63
N PHE A 141 1.73 6.19 5.46
CA PHE A 141 1.87 5.29 6.59
C PHE A 141 0.75 5.50 7.63
N SER A 142 0.44 6.75 7.96
CA SER A 142 -0.66 7.11 8.86
C SER A 142 -2.02 6.65 8.33
N LEU A 143 -2.25 6.80 7.02
CA LEU A 143 -3.45 6.34 6.35
C LEU A 143 -3.56 4.82 6.41
N ASN A 144 -2.48 4.09 6.15
CA ASN A 144 -2.46 2.63 6.22
C ASN A 144 -2.72 2.09 7.63
N ILE A 145 -2.12 2.70 8.67
CA ILE A 145 -2.41 2.35 10.07
C ILE A 145 -3.89 2.56 10.39
N SER A 146 -4.45 3.69 9.96
CA SER A 146 -5.86 4.01 10.20
C SER A 146 -6.77 3.00 9.51
N LEU A 147 -6.47 2.65 8.26
CA LEU A 147 -7.18 1.63 7.50
C LEU A 147 -7.10 0.26 8.18
N LYS A 148 -5.91 -0.18 8.59
CA LYS A 148 -5.70 -1.43 9.32
C LYS A 148 -6.56 -1.49 10.57
N ARG A 149 -6.57 -0.42 11.39
CA ARG A 149 -7.37 -0.36 12.61
C ARG A 149 -8.87 -0.48 12.31
N ILE A 150 -9.37 0.35 11.40
CA ILE A 150 -10.79 0.36 11.01
C ILE A 150 -11.22 -1.02 10.49
N PHE A 151 -10.41 -1.67 9.65
CA PHE A 151 -10.73 -2.98 9.12
C PHE A 151 -10.63 -4.10 10.16
N CYS A 152 -9.60 -4.08 11.03
CA CYS A 152 -9.48 -5.02 12.14
C CYS A 152 -10.68 -4.93 13.09
N ASP A 153 -11.09 -3.72 13.47
CA ASP A 153 -12.26 -3.49 14.31
C ASP A 153 -13.56 -3.96 13.62
N PHE A 154 -13.64 -3.77 12.30
CA PHE A 154 -14.79 -4.23 11.50
C PHE A 154 -14.89 -5.75 11.41
N SER A 155 -13.78 -6.42 11.09
CA SER A 155 -13.73 -7.86 10.81
C SER A 155 -13.34 -8.69 12.04
N ASN A 156 -13.22 -8.05 13.21
CA ASN A 156 -12.75 -8.66 14.47
C ASN A 156 -11.38 -9.36 14.36
N PHE A 157 -10.50 -8.85 13.49
CA PHE A 157 -9.10 -9.27 13.50
C PHE A 157 -8.34 -8.58 14.62
N SER A 158 -7.37 -9.27 15.19
CA SER A 158 -6.41 -8.63 16.10
C SER A 158 -5.49 -7.69 15.31
N PHE A 159 -5.38 -6.45 15.78
CA PHE A 159 -4.47 -5.46 15.18
C PHE A 159 -2.99 -5.87 15.29
N THR A 160 -2.63 -6.65 16.32
CA THR A 160 -1.24 -7.00 16.66
C THR A 160 -0.77 -8.34 16.10
N ASP A 161 -1.65 -9.18 15.59
CA ASP A 161 -1.34 -10.59 15.28
C ASP A 161 -0.59 -10.81 13.97
N PHE A 162 -0.25 -9.73 13.25
CA PHE A 162 0.34 -9.80 11.91
C PHE A 162 1.71 -9.13 11.85
N PRO A 163 2.79 -9.79 12.35
CA PRO A 163 4.12 -9.22 12.37
C PRO A 163 4.81 -9.32 11.00
N ASN A 164 5.19 -8.16 10.45
CA ASN A 164 6.14 -8.07 9.32
C ASN A 164 7.62 -8.11 9.78
N SER A 165 7.88 -8.31 11.07
CA SER A 165 9.19 -8.11 11.72
C SER A 165 10.32 -8.88 11.04
N ARG A 166 10.11 -10.14 10.68
CA ARG A 166 11.16 -10.97 10.05
C ARG A 166 11.64 -10.40 8.71
N ILE A 167 10.73 -9.94 7.86
CA ILE A 167 11.09 -9.35 6.55
C ILE A 167 11.83 -8.03 6.77
N ILE A 168 11.35 -7.22 7.72
CA ILE A 168 11.98 -5.96 8.09
C ILE A 168 13.41 -6.16 8.60
N GLU A 169 13.65 -7.15 9.46
CA GLU A 169 15.01 -7.47 9.95
C GLU A 169 15.92 -7.92 8.80
N GLN A 170 15.44 -8.76 7.88
CA GLN A 170 16.21 -9.16 6.69
C GLN A 170 16.58 -7.95 5.81
N VAL A 171 15.66 -7.01 5.63
CA VAL A 171 15.93 -5.77 4.89
C VAL A 171 17.01 -4.94 5.59
N LYS A 172 16.92 -4.77 6.92
CA LYS A 172 17.94 -4.06 7.70
C LYS A 172 19.33 -4.69 7.60
N GLU A 173 19.42 -6.01 7.55
CA GLU A 173 20.69 -6.74 7.40
C GLU A 173 21.33 -6.52 6.03
N ILE A 174 20.52 -6.51 4.97
CA ILE A 174 21.01 -6.50 3.58
C ILE A 174 21.35 -5.10 3.08
N LEU A 175 20.56 -4.06 3.42
CA LEU A 175 20.74 -2.71 2.89
C LEU A 175 22.18 -2.15 3.07
N PRO A 176 22.85 -2.29 4.24
CA PRO A 176 24.21 -1.79 4.43
C PRO A 176 25.27 -2.53 3.59
N VAL A 177 25.03 -3.81 3.27
CA VAL A 177 25.94 -4.61 2.42
C VAL A 177 25.89 -4.10 0.97
N LEU A 178 24.69 -3.76 0.50
CA LEU A 178 24.47 -3.22 -0.85
C LEU A 178 25.08 -1.82 -1.01
N ASP A 179 24.99 -0.99 0.02
CA ASP A 179 25.55 0.37 0.00
C ASP A 179 27.09 0.34 -0.14
N LYS A 180 27.76 -0.47 0.69
CA LYS A 180 29.23 -0.63 0.63
C LYS A 180 29.74 -1.12 -0.73
N ARG A 181 29.00 -2.03 -1.39
CA ARG A 181 29.36 -2.54 -2.72
C ARG A 181 29.15 -1.49 -3.82
N THR A 182 28.10 -0.69 -3.70
CA THR A 182 27.80 0.40 -4.66
C THR A 182 28.88 1.48 -4.62
N VAL A 183 29.40 1.81 -3.43
CA VAL A 183 30.52 2.76 -3.27
C VAL A 183 31.84 2.21 -3.82
N GLN A 184 32.06 0.90 -3.76
CA GLN A 184 33.29 0.27 -4.29
C GLN A 184 33.32 0.18 -5.82
N SER A 185 32.17 0.06 -6.49
CA SER A 185 32.09 -0.04 -7.96
C SER A 185 32.21 1.30 -8.70
N ILE A 186 32.25 2.42 -7.98
CA ILE A 186 32.34 3.79 -8.53
C ILE A 186 33.80 4.34 -8.44
N ARG A 187 34.73 3.56 -7.88
CA ARG A 187 36.18 3.85 -7.87
C ARG A 187 36.91 3.02 -8.90
#